data_AF-A0AAN6LAL6-F1
#
_entry.id   AF-A0AAN6LAL6-F1
#
_cell.length_a   1.000
_cell.length_b   1.000
_cell.length_c   1.000
_cell.angle_alpha   90.00
_cell.angle_beta   90.00
_cell.angle_gamma   90.00
#
_symmetry.space_group_name_H-M   'P 1'
#
loop_
_entity.id
_entity.type
_entity.pdbx_description
1 polymer ?
#
loop_
_entity_poly.entity_id
_entity_poly.type
_entity_poly.pdbx_seq_one_letter_code
_entity_poly.pdbx_strand_id
1 'polypeptide(L)'
;MSARTILITGGTHGLGYHCALSLARSHPTHTILLASRTDPHSAAASINTTLSQTNTHYLPLDLSSTANIRSFIDTFSTNQYPPLSALLLNAGMQYPSGTRFTAEGIETTFATNHLGHALLFSLLQPFLADDARIVITASGTHDPAQRTGMPTARFVSAELLARPPPASKGGPTGTNHYTNSKLANVMWGYALGRRLEKMREAGGKRWTVVSLDPGAMPGTGLVREAGWFFRWLVKVVLPRIVPLLQVLVSGNIRRVEESGETLAWLAGGEGVEAEKGGYFEARKRIKSSVQSYEVGCQEELWEWTVKQIARGEEERRLFEVVG
;
A
#
# COMPACT_ATOMS: atom_id res chain seq x y z
N MET A 1 -19.74 -16.92 -11.82
CA MET A 1 -19.31 -15.84 -10.91
C MET A 1 -19.60 -14.50 -11.58
N SER A 2 -20.21 -13.55 -10.87
CA SER A 2 -20.46 -12.20 -11.41
C SER A 2 -19.16 -11.48 -11.72
N ALA A 3 -19.11 -10.68 -12.78
CA ALA A 3 -17.98 -9.79 -13.04
C ALA A 3 -17.76 -8.84 -11.84
N ARG A 4 -16.50 -8.64 -11.45
CA ARG A 4 -16.07 -7.74 -10.39
C ARG A 4 -14.81 -7.01 -10.84
N THR A 5 -14.47 -5.94 -10.13
CA THR A 5 -13.24 -5.20 -10.37
C THR A 5 -12.25 -5.42 -9.22
N ILE A 6 -10.96 -5.45 -9.53
CA ILE A 6 -9.87 -5.41 -8.55
C ILE A 6 -8.94 -4.26 -8.94
N LEU A 7 -8.76 -3.30 -8.04
CA LEU A 7 -7.86 -2.15 -8.25
C LEU A 7 -6.58 -2.33 -7.46
N ILE A 8 -5.45 -2.11 -8.12
CA ILE A 8 -4.10 -2.25 -7.55
C ILE A 8 -3.35 -0.96 -7.78
N THR A 9 -3.03 -0.26 -6.69
CA THR A 9 -2.10 0.87 -6.76
C THR A 9 -0.67 0.37 -6.91
N GLY A 10 0.14 1.00 -7.76
CA GLY A 10 1.51 0.55 -8.03
C GLY A 10 1.58 -0.78 -8.79
N GLY A 11 0.56 -1.11 -9.58
CA GLY A 11 0.44 -2.36 -10.34
C GLY A 11 1.34 -2.49 -11.58
N THR A 12 2.06 -1.44 -11.99
CA THR A 12 2.83 -1.45 -13.25
C THR A 12 4.22 -2.06 -13.14
N HIS A 13 4.71 -2.38 -11.94
CA HIS A 13 6.03 -2.97 -11.75
C HIS A 13 6.15 -3.80 -10.46
N GLY A 14 7.19 -4.63 -10.39
CA GLY A 14 7.58 -5.35 -9.17
C GLY A 14 6.43 -6.16 -8.57
N LEU A 15 6.26 -6.05 -7.25
CA LEU A 15 5.25 -6.82 -6.51
C LEU A 15 3.83 -6.60 -7.06
N GLY A 16 3.47 -5.35 -7.38
CA GLY A 16 2.14 -5.01 -7.89
C GLY A 16 1.87 -5.65 -9.26
N TYR A 17 2.87 -5.71 -10.14
CA TYR A 17 2.77 -6.40 -11.43
C TYR A 17 2.53 -7.90 -11.27
N HIS A 18 3.31 -8.56 -10.42
CA HIS A 18 3.14 -10.01 -10.18
C HIS A 18 1.82 -10.33 -9.48
N CYS A 19 1.36 -9.45 -8.59
CA CYS A 19 0.01 -9.53 -8.04
C CYS A 19 -1.07 -9.43 -9.13
N ALA A 20 -0.97 -8.43 -10.01
CA ALA A 20 -1.91 -8.25 -11.11
C ALA A 20 -1.95 -9.45 -12.06
N LEU A 21 -0.77 -9.97 -12.45
CA LEU A 21 -0.64 -11.15 -13.29
C LEU A 21 -1.30 -12.38 -12.64
N SER A 22 -1.10 -12.58 -11.34
CA SER A 22 -1.70 -13.69 -10.59
C SER A 22 -3.23 -13.56 -10.51
N LEU A 23 -3.74 -12.35 -10.28
CA LEU A 23 -5.19 -12.07 -10.22
C LEU A 23 -5.86 -12.21 -11.58
N ALA A 24 -5.27 -11.68 -12.66
CA ALA A 24 -5.81 -11.82 -14.01
C ALA A 24 -5.89 -13.31 -14.43
N ARG A 25 -4.88 -14.11 -14.05
CA ARG A 25 -4.85 -15.55 -14.32
C ARG A 25 -5.92 -16.32 -13.55
N SER A 26 -6.10 -16.02 -12.26
CA SER A 26 -7.06 -16.72 -11.39
C SER A 26 -8.50 -16.25 -11.55
N HIS A 27 -8.70 -15.01 -12.02
CA HIS A 27 -10.01 -14.39 -12.19
C HIS A 27 -10.20 -13.84 -13.62
N PRO A 28 -10.28 -14.71 -14.64
CA PRO A 28 -10.37 -14.30 -16.06
C PRO A 28 -11.60 -13.44 -16.40
N THR A 29 -12.64 -13.47 -15.56
CA THR A 29 -13.87 -12.68 -15.74
C THR A 29 -13.86 -11.34 -14.98
N HIS A 30 -12.83 -11.07 -14.18
CA HIS A 30 -12.72 -9.84 -13.40
C HIS A 30 -11.92 -8.79 -14.16
N THR A 31 -12.29 -7.53 -14.00
CA THR A 31 -11.53 -6.38 -14.48
C THR A 31 -10.38 -6.08 -13.51
N ILE A 32 -9.14 -6.10 -13.99
CA ILE A 32 -7.95 -5.79 -13.20
C ILE A 32 -7.46 -4.39 -13.57
N LEU A 33 -7.45 -3.46 -12.62
CA LEU A 33 -7.05 -2.08 -12.83
C LEU A 33 -5.70 -1.79 -12.18
N LEU A 34 -4.71 -1.42 -13.01
CA LEU A 34 -3.39 -0.98 -12.57
C LEU A 34 -3.39 0.53 -12.43
N ALA A 35 -3.56 1.03 -11.21
CA ALA A 35 -3.53 2.46 -10.92
C ALA A 35 -2.09 2.86 -10.57
N SER A 36 -1.40 3.59 -11.44
CA SER A 36 0.01 3.97 -11.21
C SER A 36 0.33 5.27 -11.92
N ARG A 37 1.37 5.99 -11.46
CA ARG A 37 1.73 7.29 -12.07
C ARG A 37 2.16 7.16 -13.52
N THR A 38 2.84 6.07 -13.86
CA THR A 38 3.35 5.79 -15.21
C THR A 38 3.32 4.29 -15.50
N ASP A 39 3.19 3.93 -16.77
CA ASP A 39 3.33 2.57 -17.27
C ASP A 39 4.35 2.49 -18.43
N PRO A 40 5.66 2.63 -18.13
CA PRO A 40 6.69 2.70 -19.18
C PRO A 40 6.90 1.37 -19.92
N HIS A 41 6.35 0.26 -19.42
CA HIS A 41 6.52 -1.09 -19.99
C HIS A 41 5.20 -1.68 -20.49
N SER A 42 4.13 -0.88 -20.55
CA SER A 42 2.79 -1.33 -20.96
C SER A 42 2.36 -2.59 -20.18
N ALA A 43 2.51 -2.56 -18.85
CA ALA A 43 2.28 -3.67 -17.94
C ALA A 43 0.93 -4.36 -18.17
N ALA A 44 -0.14 -3.57 -18.35
CA ALA A 44 -1.47 -4.12 -18.62
C ALA A 44 -1.51 -4.90 -19.95
N ALA A 45 -0.92 -4.35 -21.01
CA ALA A 45 -0.82 -5.02 -22.30
C ALA A 45 0.05 -6.29 -22.20
N SER A 46 1.18 -6.23 -21.48
CA SER A 46 2.05 -7.37 -21.25
C SER A 46 1.32 -8.52 -20.54
N ILE A 47 0.53 -8.23 -19.50
CA ILE A 47 -0.29 -9.24 -18.79
C ILE A 47 -1.32 -9.85 -19.74
N ASN A 48 -2.06 -8.99 -20.45
CA ASN A 48 -3.08 -9.41 -21.42
C ASN A 48 -2.49 -10.32 -22.51
N THR A 49 -1.34 -9.96 -23.09
CA THR A 49 -0.62 -10.81 -24.06
C THR A 49 -0.16 -12.13 -23.43
N THR A 50 0.40 -12.09 -22.22
CA THR A 50 0.91 -13.29 -21.52
C THR A 50 -0.20 -14.30 -21.23
N LEU A 51 -1.40 -13.82 -20.93
CA LEU A 51 -2.54 -14.66 -20.55
C LEU A 51 -3.54 -14.90 -21.69
N SER A 52 -3.34 -14.28 -22.86
CA SER A 52 -4.34 -14.24 -23.93
C SER A 52 -5.70 -13.72 -23.45
N GLN A 53 -5.67 -12.62 -22.71
CA GLN A 53 -6.83 -11.96 -22.09
C GLN A 53 -6.90 -10.47 -22.48
N THR A 54 -7.98 -9.79 -22.12
CA THR A 54 -8.18 -8.35 -22.35
C THR A 54 -8.72 -7.63 -21.11
N ASN A 55 -8.66 -8.27 -19.94
CA ASN A 55 -9.31 -7.84 -18.71
C ASN A 55 -8.43 -6.95 -17.82
N THR A 56 -7.16 -6.73 -18.18
CA THR A 56 -6.26 -5.86 -17.43
C THR A 56 -6.14 -4.48 -18.10
N HIS A 57 -6.31 -3.41 -17.34
CA HIS A 57 -6.26 -2.03 -17.83
C HIS A 57 -5.36 -1.16 -16.96
N TYR A 58 -4.69 -0.20 -17.57
CA TYR A 58 -3.88 0.80 -16.87
C TYR A 58 -4.68 2.10 -16.71
N LEU A 59 -4.58 2.70 -15.53
CA LEU A 59 -5.13 4.02 -15.22
C LEU A 59 -4.06 4.90 -14.55
N PRO A 60 -3.83 6.14 -15.04
CA PRO A 60 -2.85 7.03 -14.44
C PRO A 60 -3.30 7.53 -13.07
N LEU A 61 -2.46 7.36 -12.04
CA LEU A 61 -2.72 7.83 -10.68
C LEU A 61 -1.41 8.23 -9.97
N ASP A 62 -1.33 9.50 -9.56
CA ASP A 62 -0.29 10.02 -8.68
C ASP A 62 -0.84 10.27 -7.27
N LEU A 63 -0.52 9.36 -6.36
CA LEU A 63 -0.93 9.42 -4.96
C LEU A 63 -0.29 10.55 -4.15
N SER A 64 0.74 11.21 -4.69
CA SER A 64 1.37 12.36 -4.01
C SER A 64 0.57 13.66 -4.16
N SER A 65 -0.48 13.67 -5.00
CA SER A 65 -1.34 14.84 -5.25
C SER A 65 -2.81 14.52 -5.03
N THR A 66 -3.41 15.20 -4.05
CA THR A 66 -4.85 15.08 -3.75
C THR A 66 -5.76 15.54 -4.89
N ALA A 67 -5.27 16.46 -5.73
CA ALA A 67 -5.96 16.90 -6.93
C ALA A 67 -5.94 15.82 -8.01
N ASN A 68 -4.81 15.15 -8.21
CA ASN A 68 -4.71 14.01 -9.12
C ASN A 68 -5.60 12.85 -8.68
N ILE A 69 -5.65 12.55 -7.38
CA ILE A 69 -6.55 11.50 -6.84
C ILE A 69 -8.00 11.83 -7.15
N ARG A 70 -8.45 13.08 -6.99
CA ARG A 70 -9.84 13.46 -7.33
C ARG A 70 -10.12 13.35 -8.83
N SER A 71 -9.22 13.86 -9.67
CA SER A 71 -9.33 13.70 -11.12
C SER A 71 -9.35 12.23 -11.56
N PHE A 72 -8.60 11.37 -10.87
CA PHE A 72 -8.67 9.92 -11.05
C PHE A 72 -10.07 9.38 -10.74
N ILE A 73 -10.71 9.82 -9.64
CA ILE A 73 -12.06 9.40 -9.26
C ILE A 73 -13.10 9.90 -10.27
N ASP A 74 -12.99 11.14 -10.74
CA ASP A 74 -13.85 11.68 -11.81
C ASP A 74 -13.79 10.77 -13.05
N THR A 75 -12.57 10.41 -13.47
CA THR A 75 -12.36 9.50 -14.59
C THR A 75 -12.89 8.10 -14.29
N PHE A 76 -12.61 7.55 -13.10
CA PHE A 76 -13.06 6.22 -12.69
C PHE A 76 -14.59 6.10 -12.73
N SER A 77 -15.30 7.13 -12.24
CA SER A 77 -16.77 7.15 -12.17
C SER A 77 -17.46 7.06 -13.53
N THR A 78 -16.83 7.58 -14.58
CA THR A 78 -17.39 7.57 -15.95
C THR A 78 -17.25 6.24 -16.67
N ASN A 79 -16.32 5.38 -16.23
CA ASN A 79 -16.02 4.11 -16.90
C ASN A 79 -16.99 2.96 -16.55
N GLN A 80 -17.91 3.16 -15.60
CA GLN A 80 -18.95 2.18 -15.21
C GLN A 80 -18.42 0.76 -14.95
N TYR A 81 -17.30 0.65 -14.22
CA TYR A 81 -16.74 -0.65 -13.85
C TYR A 81 -17.70 -1.46 -12.96
N PRO A 82 -17.67 -2.81 -13.04
CA PRO A 82 -18.31 -3.64 -12.03
C PRO A 82 -17.82 -3.29 -10.61
N PRO A 83 -18.60 -3.57 -9.55
CA PRO A 83 -18.22 -3.27 -8.18
C PRO A 83 -16.83 -3.79 -7.79
N LEU A 84 -16.07 -2.98 -7.06
CA LEU A 84 -14.74 -3.31 -6.59
C LEU A 84 -14.83 -4.39 -5.51
N SER A 85 -14.45 -5.61 -5.87
CA SER A 85 -14.31 -6.74 -4.95
C SER A 85 -13.05 -6.64 -4.09
N ALA A 86 -12.00 -5.99 -4.60
CA ALA A 86 -10.77 -5.77 -3.84
C ALA A 86 -10.09 -4.45 -4.21
N LEU A 87 -9.55 -3.78 -3.19
CA LEU A 87 -8.76 -2.56 -3.29
C LEU A 87 -7.40 -2.79 -2.63
N LEU A 88 -6.35 -2.84 -3.45
CA LEU A 88 -4.98 -3.08 -2.99
C LEU A 88 -4.22 -1.75 -2.94
N LEU A 89 -4.11 -1.19 -1.74
CA LEU A 89 -3.38 0.02 -1.40
C LEU A 89 -1.89 -0.32 -1.25
N ASN A 90 -1.30 -0.69 -2.38
CA ASN A 90 0.03 -1.27 -2.50
C ASN A 90 1.13 -0.26 -2.85
N ALA A 91 0.82 0.80 -3.58
CA ALA A 91 1.83 1.75 -4.03
C ALA A 91 2.64 2.30 -2.86
N GLY A 92 3.95 2.35 -3.03
CA GLY A 92 4.83 2.88 -2.01
C GLY A 92 6.13 3.35 -2.61
N MET A 93 6.69 4.38 -2.01
CA MET A 93 7.97 4.94 -2.39
C MET A 93 8.77 5.34 -1.16
N GLN A 94 10.04 5.64 -1.40
CA GLN A 94 10.95 6.21 -0.42
C GLN A 94 11.94 7.11 -1.15
N TYR A 95 12.40 8.15 -0.46
CA TYR A 95 13.56 8.93 -0.84
C TYR A 95 14.63 8.74 0.22
N PRO A 96 15.60 7.82 0.05
CA PRO A 96 16.59 7.54 1.09
C PRO A 96 17.44 8.76 1.46
N SER A 97 17.69 9.65 0.49
CA SER A 97 18.45 10.88 0.64
C SER A 97 17.53 12.07 0.94
N GLY A 98 17.46 12.43 2.22
CA GLY A 98 16.87 13.68 2.65
C GLY A 98 15.35 13.66 2.80
N THR A 99 14.79 14.86 2.96
CA THR A 99 13.35 15.10 3.11
C THR A 99 12.86 15.83 1.87
N ARG A 100 11.74 15.37 1.30
CA ARG A 100 11.07 16.03 0.17
C ARG A 100 9.66 16.38 0.56
N PHE A 101 9.13 17.43 -0.05
CA PHE A 101 7.78 17.91 0.23
C PHE A 101 6.96 17.94 -1.06
N THR A 102 5.67 17.64 -0.95
CA THR A 102 4.69 17.90 -2.02
C THR A 102 4.44 19.40 -2.15
N ALA A 103 3.66 19.81 -3.15
CA ALA A 103 3.27 21.21 -3.34
C ALA A 103 2.49 21.77 -2.12
N GLU A 104 1.79 20.90 -1.39
CA GLU A 104 1.05 21.21 -0.17
C GLU A 104 1.92 21.23 1.10
N GLY A 105 3.24 21.08 0.95
CA GLY A 105 4.19 21.14 2.07
C GLY A 105 4.16 19.90 2.98
N ILE A 106 3.72 18.75 2.47
CA ILE A 106 3.69 17.47 3.21
C ILE A 106 4.87 16.61 2.76
N GLU A 107 5.53 15.92 3.69
CA GLU A 107 6.63 15.01 3.39
C GLU A 107 6.17 13.95 2.37
N THR A 108 6.89 13.84 1.25
CA THR A 108 6.40 13.14 0.05
C THR A 108 6.20 11.64 0.27
N THR A 109 7.01 11.00 1.12
CA THR A 109 6.90 9.58 1.46
C THR A 109 5.60 9.32 2.23
N PHE A 110 5.31 10.12 3.25
CA PHE A 110 4.08 10.06 4.03
C PHE A 110 2.85 10.45 3.19
N ALA A 111 2.96 11.50 2.37
CA ALA A 111 1.91 11.91 1.44
C ALA A 111 1.51 10.76 0.51
N THR A 112 2.48 10.07 -0.09
CA THR A 112 2.22 9.00 -1.06
C THR A 112 1.76 7.72 -0.38
N ASN A 113 2.50 7.26 0.64
CA ASN A 113 2.31 5.93 1.21
C ASN A 113 1.05 5.83 2.09
N HIS A 114 0.65 6.95 2.71
CA HIS A 114 -0.45 7.03 3.68
C HIS A 114 -1.59 7.95 3.20
N LEU A 115 -1.35 9.26 3.08
CA LEU A 115 -2.44 10.23 2.82
C LEU A 115 -3.15 9.97 1.50
N GLY A 116 -2.39 9.73 0.43
CA GLY A 116 -2.95 9.45 -0.89
C GLY A 116 -3.83 8.20 -0.89
N HIS A 117 -3.39 7.16 -0.18
CA HIS A 117 -4.18 5.93 -0.03
C HIS A 117 -5.43 6.12 0.84
N ALA A 118 -5.34 6.89 1.92
CA ALA A 118 -6.49 7.20 2.76
C ALA A 118 -7.56 7.97 1.97
N LEU A 119 -7.16 8.96 1.17
CA LEU A 119 -8.06 9.71 0.29
C LEU A 119 -8.63 8.83 -0.83
N LEU A 120 -7.79 8.02 -1.48
CA LEU A 120 -8.24 7.12 -2.53
C LEU A 120 -9.28 6.12 -2.00
N PHE A 121 -9.03 5.54 -0.82
CA PHE A 121 -9.99 4.65 -0.16
C PHE A 121 -11.32 5.35 0.09
N SER A 122 -11.31 6.54 0.71
CA SER A 122 -12.55 7.25 1.06
C SER A 122 -13.39 7.56 -0.19
N LEU A 123 -12.75 8.03 -1.26
CA LEU A 123 -13.44 8.40 -2.50
C LEU A 123 -13.88 7.18 -3.34
N LEU A 124 -13.26 6.01 -3.15
CA LEU A 124 -13.67 4.77 -3.82
C LEU A 124 -14.80 4.02 -3.09
N GLN A 125 -15.15 4.39 -1.85
CA GLN A 125 -16.19 3.71 -1.08
C GLN A 125 -17.52 3.49 -1.83
N PRO A 126 -18.06 4.48 -2.58
CA PRO A 126 -19.31 4.29 -3.32
C PRO A 126 -19.24 3.20 -4.42
N PHE A 127 -18.04 2.80 -4.83
CA PHE A 127 -17.79 1.81 -5.89
C PHE A 127 -17.40 0.43 -5.35
N LEU A 128 -17.23 0.30 -4.03
CA LEU A 128 -16.90 -0.98 -3.39
C LEU A 128 -18.10 -1.93 -3.41
N ALA A 129 -17.82 -3.20 -3.67
CA ALA A 129 -18.82 -4.26 -3.50
C ALA A 129 -19.17 -4.45 -2.01
N ASP A 130 -20.31 -5.07 -1.73
CA ASP A 130 -20.78 -5.29 -0.35
C ASP A 130 -19.84 -6.13 0.52
N ASP A 131 -18.99 -6.93 -0.09
CA ASP A 131 -18.01 -7.83 0.51
C ASP A 131 -16.57 -7.45 0.13
N ALA A 132 -16.32 -6.18 -0.17
CA ALA A 132 -15.01 -5.70 -0.62
C ALA A 132 -13.87 -5.99 0.37
N ARG A 133 -12.71 -6.35 -0.18
CA ARG A 133 -11.48 -6.61 0.57
C ARG A 133 -10.48 -5.48 0.36
N ILE A 134 -10.05 -4.86 1.45
CA ILE A 134 -9.02 -3.83 1.44
C ILE A 134 -7.70 -4.45 1.93
N VAL A 135 -6.65 -4.30 1.15
CA VAL A 135 -5.30 -4.74 1.54
C VAL A 135 -4.36 -3.54 1.51
N ILE A 136 -3.69 -3.28 2.64
CA ILE A 136 -2.74 -2.18 2.80
C ILE A 136 -1.32 -2.74 2.82
N THR A 137 -0.49 -2.37 1.84
CA THR A 137 0.93 -2.79 1.86
C THR A 137 1.71 -1.93 2.86
N ALA A 138 2.07 -2.55 3.98
CA ALA A 138 2.95 -2.00 5.00
C ALA A 138 4.40 -2.47 4.74
N SER A 139 5.17 -2.74 5.80
CA SER A 139 6.49 -3.36 5.73
C SER A 139 6.95 -3.75 7.14
N GLY A 140 7.77 -4.78 7.27
CA GLY A 140 8.42 -5.16 8.51
C GLY A 140 9.28 -4.06 9.15
N THR A 141 9.66 -3.04 8.38
CA THR A 141 10.43 -1.88 8.88
C THR A 141 9.68 -1.03 9.91
N HIS A 142 8.36 -1.20 10.02
CA HIS A 142 7.57 -0.57 11.08
C HIS A 142 7.84 -1.16 12.47
N ASP A 143 8.37 -2.39 12.55
CA ASP A 143 8.58 -3.11 13.79
C ASP A 143 10.08 -3.20 14.15
N PRO A 144 10.52 -2.54 15.23
CA PRO A 144 11.90 -2.64 15.70
C PRO A 144 12.31 -4.09 16.01
N ALA A 145 11.36 -4.95 16.41
CA ALA A 145 11.65 -6.35 16.75
C ALA A 145 12.06 -7.19 15.54
N GLN A 146 11.71 -6.78 14.31
CA GLN A 146 12.08 -7.48 13.09
C GLN A 146 13.54 -7.25 12.65
N ARG A 147 14.26 -6.30 13.28
CA ARG A 147 15.70 -6.06 13.06
C ARG A 147 16.09 -5.95 11.57
N THR A 148 15.30 -5.20 10.81
CA THR A 148 15.45 -5.05 9.35
C THR A 148 16.71 -4.30 8.91
N GLY A 149 17.49 -3.73 9.85
CA GLY A 149 18.62 -2.85 9.56
C GLY A 149 18.21 -1.42 9.16
N MET A 150 16.91 -1.14 9.07
CA MET A 150 16.39 0.21 8.86
C MET A 150 16.28 0.94 10.20
N PRO A 151 16.23 2.29 10.19
CA PRO A 151 15.95 3.04 11.40
C PRO A 151 14.65 2.61 12.08
N THR A 152 14.61 2.79 13.39
CA THR A 152 13.44 2.45 14.19
C THR A 152 12.28 3.39 13.86
N ALA A 153 11.16 2.81 13.41
CA ALA A 153 9.93 3.55 13.25
C ALA A 153 9.45 4.09 14.60
N ARG A 154 8.99 5.35 14.61
CA ARG A 154 8.41 5.99 15.78
C ARG A 154 7.33 6.98 15.35
N PHE A 155 6.12 6.75 15.82
CA PHE A 155 5.05 7.73 15.76
C PHE A 155 5.16 8.67 16.97
N VAL A 156 5.15 9.98 16.71
CA VAL A 156 5.10 11.02 17.75
C VAL A 156 3.82 11.84 17.58
N SER A 157 3.59 12.31 16.36
CA SER A 157 2.32 12.85 15.93
C SER A 157 2.21 12.76 14.41
N ALA A 158 0.99 12.81 13.88
CA ALA A 158 0.78 12.84 12.43
C ALA A 158 1.32 14.13 11.80
N GLU A 159 1.28 15.25 12.53
CA GLU A 159 1.87 16.52 12.09
C GLU A 159 3.39 16.41 11.90
N LEU A 160 4.11 15.71 12.78
CA LEU A 160 5.55 15.52 12.64
C LEU A 160 5.94 14.55 11.52
N LEU A 161 5.06 13.62 11.15
CA LEU A 161 5.25 12.81 9.95
C LEU A 161 5.08 13.64 8.68
N ALA A 162 4.11 14.55 8.68
CA ALA A 162 3.80 15.39 7.53
C ALA A 162 4.77 16.56 7.36
N ARG A 163 5.16 17.20 8.46
CA ARG A 163 5.99 18.39 8.48
C ARG A 163 7.11 18.19 9.50
N PRO A 164 8.04 17.26 9.24
CA PRO A 164 9.15 17.01 10.14
C PRO A 164 10.03 18.26 10.27
N PRO A 165 10.63 18.50 11.45
CA PRO A 165 11.58 19.60 11.61
C PRO A 165 12.76 19.43 10.67
N PRO A 166 13.46 20.53 10.32
CA PRO A 166 14.66 20.45 9.49
C PRO A 166 15.66 19.44 10.06
N ALA A 167 16.18 18.59 9.17
CA ALA A 167 17.18 17.60 9.55
C ALA A 167 18.40 18.26 10.21
N SER A 168 18.79 17.80 11.40
CA SER A 168 20.13 18.08 11.92
C SER A 168 21.16 17.47 10.96
N LYS A 169 22.28 18.17 10.70
CA LYS A 169 23.35 17.68 9.84
C LYS A 169 23.77 16.27 10.29
N GLY A 170 23.57 15.25 9.43
CA GLY A 170 24.05 13.87 9.63
C GLY A 170 23.03 12.79 10.00
N GLY A 171 21.72 13.07 10.07
CA GLY A 171 20.70 12.06 10.38
C GLY A 171 20.14 11.29 9.16
N PRO A 172 19.77 10.00 9.28
CA PRO A 172 19.14 9.20 8.22
C PRO A 172 17.67 9.61 8.01
N THR A 173 17.45 10.78 7.42
CA THR A 173 16.11 11.43 7.43
C THR A 173 15.10 10.76 6.51
N GLY A 174 15.49 10.35 5.31
CA GLY A 174 14.59 9.77 4.33
C GLY A 174 14.10 8.35 4.67
N THR A 175 14.99 7.51 5.20
CA THR A 175 14.63 6.14 5.63
C THR A 175 13.76 6.15 6.90
N ASN A 176 13.94 7.14 7.80
CA ASN A 176 13.00 7.38 8.90
C ASN A 176 11.58 7.65 8.37
N HIS A 177 11.43 8.56 7.40
CA HIS A 177 10.12 8.87 6.80
C HIS A 177 9.44 7.62 6.23
N TYR A 178 10.21 6.76 5.57
CA TYR A 178 9.68 5.48 5.08
C TYR A 178 9.21 4.57 6.21
N THR A 179 10.06 4.26 7.19
CA THR A 179 9.69 3.36 8.31
C THR A 179 8.49 3.89 9.10
N ASN A 180 8.43 5.20 9.35
CA ASN A 180 7.30 5.85 9.99
C ASN A 180 6.03 5.80 9.15
N SER A 181 6.12 5.98 7.82
CA SER A 181 4.95 5.84 6.94
C SER A 181 4.41 4.40 6.94
N LYS A 182 5.28 3.40 7.10
CA LYS A 182 4.86 1.99 7.17
C LYS A 182 4.22 1.67 8.52
N LEU A 183 4.65 2.30 9.60
CA LEU A 183 3.94 2.28 10.89
C LEU A 183 2.57 2.95 10.78
N ALA A 184 2.47 4.10 10.12
CA ALA A 184 1.20 4.79 9.86
C ALA A 184 0.22 3.89 9.10
N ASN A 185 0.67 3.17 8.07
CA ASN A 185 -0.16 2.23 7.32
C ASN A 185 -0.76 1.10 8.20
N VAL A 186 0.03 0.55 9.13
CA VAL A 186 -0.45 -0.49 10.06
C VAL A 186 -1.45 0.09 11.05
N MET A 187 -1.15 1.25 11.65
CA MET A 187 -2.05 1.95 12.58
C MET A 187 -3.38 2.32 11.91
N TRP A 188 -3.33 2.83 10.68
CA TRP A 188 -4.51 3.13 9.88
C TRP A 188 -5.32 1.87 9.57
N GLY A 189 -4.65 0.76 9.25
CA GLY A 189 -5.32 -0.53 9.04
C GLY A 189 -6.11 -0.99 10.26
N TYR A 190 -5.57 -0.83 11.48
CA TYR A 190 -6.29 -1.14 12.71
C TYR A 190 -7.45 -0.17 12.99
N ALA A 191 -7.24 1.13 12.78
CA ALA A 191 -8.29 2.14 12.92
C ALA A 191 -9.46 1.91 11.95
N LEU A 192 -9.15 1.58 10.69
CA LEU A 192 -10.13 1.19 9.69
C LEU A 192 -10.83 -0.11 10.11
N GLY A 193 -10.09 -1.12 10.56
CA GLY A 193 -10.65 -2.40 11.00
C GLY A 193 -11.73 -2.24 12.08
N ARG A 194 -11.47 -1.40 13.10
CA ARG A 194 -12.48 -1.09 14.13
C ARG A 194 -13.73 -0.40 13.56
N ARG A 195 -13.57 0.49 12.60
CA ARG A 195 -14.70 1.18 11.96
C ARG A 195 -15.53 0.23 11.10
N LEU A 196 -14.87 -0.64 10.34
CA LEU A 196 -15.54 -1.69 9.55
C LEU A 196 -16.30 -2.69 10.44
N GLU A 197 -15.74 -3.05 11.60
CA GLU A 197 -16.42 -3.89 12.59
C GLU A 197 -17.69 -3.23 13.10
N LYS A 198 -17.63 -1.95 13.52
CA LYS A 198 -18.82 -1.19 13.94
C LYS A 198 -19.87 -1.07 12.83
N MET A 199 -19.45 -0.80 11.59
CA MET A 199 -20.34 -0.74 10.43
C MET A 199 -21.06 -2.08 10.22
N ARG A 200 -20.32 -3.19 10.31
CA ARG A 200 -20.88 -4.55 10.16
C ARG A 200 -21.86 -4.88 11.29
N GLU A 201 -21.54 -4.53 12.53
CA GLU A 201 -22.43 -4.69 13.69
C GLU A 201 -23.73 -3.89 13.54
N ALA A 202 -23.66 -2.72 12.89
CA ALA A 202 -24.82 -1.90 12.55
C ALA A 202 -25.62 -2.41 11.34
N GLY A 203 -25.27 -3.56 10.76
CA GLY A 203 -25.95 -4.14 9.59
C GLY A 203 -25.49 -3.56 8.24
N GLY A 204 -24.39 -2.81 8.22
CA GLY A 204 -23.79 -2.24 7.02
C GLY A 204 -23.02 -3.25 6.17
N LYS A 205 -22.15 -2.74 5.30
CA LYS A 205 -21.35 -3.55 4.36
C LYS A 205 -20.41 -4.51 5.10
N ARG A 206 -20.05 -5.63 4.48
CA ARG A 206 -19.14 -6.65 5.02
C ARG A 206 -17.71 -6.45 4.51
N TRP A 207 -17.27 -5.20 4.51
CA TRP A 207 -15.90 -4.88 4.10
C TRP A 207 -14.91 -5.42 5.12
N THR A 208 -13.72 -5.75 4.63
CA THR A 208 -12.64 -6.23 5.48
C THR A 208 -11.34 -5.51 5.15
N VAL A 209 -10.44 -5.42 6.13
CA VAL A 209 -9.13 -4.79 5.94
C VAL A 209 -8.02 -5.64 6.56
N VAL A 210 -6.92 -5.76 5.85
CA VAL A 210 -5.68 -6.38 6.33
C VAL A 210 -4.46 -5.58 5.87
N SER A 211 -3.37 -5.71 6.60
CA SER A 211 -2.07 -5.13 6.25
C SER A 211 -1.07 -6.23 5.91
N LEU A 212 -0.25 -6.00 4.89
CA LEU A 212 0.76 -6.95 4.41
C LEU A 212 2.18 -6.41 4.65
N ASP A 213 3.04 -7.24 5.23
CA ASP A 213 4.48 -7.18 5.04
C ASP A 213 4.88 -8.00 3.80
N PRO A 214 5.34 -7.36 2.72
CA PRO A 214 5.78 -8.08 1.55
C PRO A 214 7.17 -8.73 1.73
N GLY A 215 7.84 -8.51 2.86
CA GLY A 215 9.19 -8.98 3.11
C GLY A 215 10.25 -8.19 2.35
N ALA A 216 11.52 -8.48 2.65
CA ALA A 216 12.64 -7.86 1.95
C ALA A 216 12.79 -8.50 0.55
N MET A 217 12.68 -7.68 -0.49
CA MET A 217 12.84 -8.10 -1.88
C MET A 217 14.03 -7.37 -2.53
N PRO A 218 15.24 -7.94 -2.44
CA PRO A 218 16.42 -7.39 -3.11
C PRO A 218 16.17 -7.27 -4.63
N GLY A 219 16.46 -6.10 -5.20
CA GLY A 219 16.30 -5.86 -6.65
C GLY A 219 14.99 -5.18 -7.08
N THR A 220 14.11 -4.82 -6.14
CA THR A 220 12.91 -4.01 -6.45
C THR A 220 13.27 -2.54 -6.72
N GLY A 221 12.48 -1.86 -7.56
CA GLY A 221 12.66 -0.46 -7.99
C GLY A 221 12.58 0.61 -6.90
N LEU A 222 12.54 0.23 -5.62
CA LEU A 222 12.60 1.12 -4.44
C LEU A 222 13.97 1.79 -4.25
N VAL A 223 14.95 1.45 -5.11
CA VAL A 223 16.32 1.99 -5.15
C VAL A 223 16.52 2.87 -6.39
N ARG A 224 15.54 3.72 -6.72
CA ARG A 224 15.57 4.52 -7.95
C ARG A 224 16.61 5.66 -7.94
N GLU A 225 17.18 5.98 -6.77
CA GLU A 225 18.10 7.11 -6.58
C GLU A 225 19.53 6.74 -6.15
N ALA A 226 19.91 5.45 -6.14
CA ALA A 226 21.30 5.08 -5.86
C ALA A 226 22.19 5.23 -7.12
N GLY A 227 23.39 5.80 -6.93
CA GLY A 227 24.36 6.08 -7.99
C GLY A 227 24.74 4.86 -8.84
N TRP A 228 25.22 5.10 -10.06
CA TRP A 228 25.49 4.08 -11.09
C TRP A 228 26.42 2.94 -10.61
N PHE A 229 27.39 3.23 -9.74
CA PHE A 229 28.29 2.24 -9.15
C PHE A 229 27.56 1.28 -8.20
N PHE A 230 26.60 1.78 -7.40
CA PHE A 230 25.75 0.95 -6.54
C PHE A 230 24.80 0.07 -7.37
N ARG A 231 24.35 0.56 -8.53
CA ARG A 231 23.53 -0.24 -9.48
C ARG A 231 24.34 -1.39 -10.10
N TRP A 232 25.62 -1.17 -10.41
CA TRP A 232 26.54 -2.22 -10.86
C TRP A 232 26.80 -3.25 -9.75
N LEU A 233 27.05 -2.79 -8.52
CA LEU A 233 27.24 -3.66 -7.35
C LEU A 233 26.00 -4.53 -7.06
N VAL A 234 24.80 -3.93 -7.10
CA VAL A 234 23.51 -4.63 -6.89
C VAL A 234 23.20 -5.62 -8.01
N LYS A 235 23.57 -5.33 -9.27
CA LYS A 235 23.25 -6.18 -10.42
C LYS A 235 24.27 -7.29 -10.69
N VAL A 236 25.55 -7.10 -10.35
CA VAL A 236 26.64 -8.02 -10.75
C VAL A 236 27.21 -8.77 -9.56
N VAL A 237 27.32 -8.10 -8.41
CA VAL A 237 28.01 -8.64 -7.23
C VAL A 237 27.01 -9.25 -6.24
N LEU A 238 25.91 -8.55 -5.94
CA LEU A 238 24.88 -9.02 -5.01
C LEU A 238 24.27 -10.39 -5.35
N PRO A 239 23.88 -10.71 -6.61
CA PRO A 239 23.26 -12.00 -6.93
C PRO A 239 24.19 -13.21 -6.68
N ARG A 240 25.51 -12.98 -6.64
CA ARG A 240 26.52 -14.01 -6.36
C ARG A 240 26.73 -14.23 -4.86
N ILE A 241 26.34 -13.27 -4.01
CA ILE A 241 26.55 -13.29 -2.55
C ILE A 241 25.23 -13.52 -1.79
N VAL A 242 24.08 -13.22 -2.41
CA VAL A 242 22.73 -13.42 -1.84
C VAL A 242 22.46 -14.87 -1.38
N PRO A 243 22.87 -15.95 -2.08
CA PRO A 243 22.66 -17.31 -1.57
C PRO A 243 23.38 -17.57 -0.24
N LEU A 244 24.53 -16.93 -0.02
CA LEU A 244 25.30 -17.02 1.22
C LEU A 244 24.71 -16.12 2.32
N LEU A 245 24.24 -14.92 1.96
CA LEU A 245 23.56 -14.00 2.88
C LEU A 245 22.17 -14.52 3.31
N GLN A 246 21.44 -15.24 2.46
CA GLN A 246 20.15 -15.86 2.80
C GLN A 246 20.29 -16.94 3.88
N VAL A 247 21.46 -17.60 3.94
CA VAL A 247 21.78 -18.58 4.99
C VAL A 247 22.19 -17.88 6.30
N LEU A 248 22.72 -16.65 6.24
CA LEU A 248 23.29 -15.92 7.39
C LEU A 248 22.40 -14.81 7.94
N VAL A 249 21.45 -14.28 7.17
CA VAL A 249 20.63 -13.10 7.51
C VAL A 249 19.14 -13.43 7.36
N SER A 250 18.55 -13.86 8.49
CA SER A 250 17.15 -13.71 8.91
C SER A 250 16.02 -13.85 7.87
N GLY A 251 15.48 -15.07 7.74
CA GLY A 251 14.04 -15.44 7.69
C GLY A 251 13.04 -14.85 6.66
N ASN A 252 13.09 -13.57 6.28
CA ASN A 252 12.01 -12.87 5.56
C ASN A 252 12.48 -12.21 4.23
N ILE A 253 13.42 -12.84 3.55
CA ILE A 253 13.82 -12.48 2.17
C ILE A 253 12.93 -13.26 1.20
N ARG A 254 12.26 -12.56 0.27
CA ARG A 254 11.30 -13.16 -0.66
C ARG A 254 11.58 -12.78 -2.10
N ARG A 255 11.10 -13.62 -3.01
CA ARG A 255 11.04 -13.27 -4.43
C ARG A 255 9.85 -12.33 -4.67
N VAL A 256 9.99 -11.45 -5.65
CA VAL A 256 8.97 -10.44 -5.95
C VAL A 256 7.66 -11.11 -6.40
N GLU A 257 7.80 -12.24 -7.10
CA GLU A 257 6.71 -13.10 -7.53
C GLU A 257 5.93 -13.67 -6.34
N GLU A 258 6.62 -14.23 -5.35
CA GLU A 258 6.02 -14.85 -4.16
C GLU A 258 5.25 -13.82 -3.31
N SER A 259 5.81 -12.62 -3.15
CA SER A 259 5.14 -11.53 -2.44
C SER A 259 3.96 -10.98 -3.25
N GLY A 260 4.04 -10.96 -4.59
CA GLY A 260 2.92 -10.63 -5.46
C GLY A 260 1.78 -11.65 -5.38
N GLU A 261 2.10 -12.94 -5.36
CA GLU A 261 1.12 -14.01 -5.14
C GLU A 261 0.49 -13.96 -3.74
N THR A 262 1.25 -13.55 -2.73
CA THR A 262 0.73 -13.33 -1.38
C THR A 262 -0.27 -12.17 -1.36
N LEU A 263 0.05 -11.06 -2.03
CA LEU A 263 -0.89 -9.93 -2.15
C LEU A 263 -2.16 -10.34 -2.92
N ALA A 264 -2.02 -11.11 -4.01
CA ALA A 264 -3.16 -11.65 -4.76
C ALA A 264 -4.03 -12.60 -3.89
N TRP A 265 -3.39 -13.44 -3.08
CA TRP A 265 -4.09 -14.32 -2.14
C TRP A 265 -4.89 -13.52 -1.09
N LEU A 266 -4.35 -12.42 -0.55
CA LEU A 266 -5.11 -11.56 0.37
C LEU A 266 -6.31 -10.89 -0.33
N ALA A 267 -6.18 -10.57 -1.62
CA ALA A 267 -7.23 -9.93 -2.41
C ALA A 267 -8.43 -10.85 -2.71
N GLY A 268 -8.23 -12.18 -2.84
CA GLY A 268 -9.28 -13.10 -3.33
C GLY A 268 -9.29 -14.51 -2.74
N GLY A 269 -8.38 -14.85 -1.82
CA GLY A 269 -8.23 -16.19 -1.28
C GLY A 269 -9.30 -16.60 -0.27
N GLU A 270 -9.71 -17.86 -0.33
CA GLU A 270 -10.50 -18.52 0.73
C GLU A 270 -9.69 -18.60 2.03
N GLY A 271 -10.36 -18.50 3.19
CA GLY A 271 -9.74 -18.67 4.51
C GLY A 271 -8.97 -17.47 5.06
N VAL A 272 -9.01 -16.30 4.41
CA VAL A 272 -8.49 -15.06 5.00
C VAL A 272 -9.52 -14.52 6.00
N GLU A 273 -9.34 -14.81 7.29
CA GLU A 273 -10.11 -14.18 8.37
C GLU A 273 -9.73 -12.71 8.50
N ALA A 274 -10.38 -11.87 7.71
CA ALA A 274 -10.13 -10.43 7.64
C ALA A 274 -11.03 -9.63 8.58
N GLU A 275 -11.71 -10.30 9.52
CA GLU A 275 -12.81 -9.72 10.32
C GLU A 275 -12.39 -8.68 11.36
N LYS A 276 -11.10 -8.60 11.73
CA LYS A 276 -10.61 -7.78 12.86
C LYS A 276 -9.38 -6.91 12.58
N GLY A 277 -8.98 -6.77 11.31
CA GLY A 277 -7.65 -6.22 11.02
C GLY A 277 -6.55 -7.24 11.37
N GLY A 278 -5.73 -7.56 10.39
CA GLY A 278 -4.62 -8.50 10.55
C GLY A 278 -3.36 -7.96 9.91
N TYR A 279 -2.22 -8.22 10.52
CA TYR A 279 -0.92 -7.99 9.92
C TYR A 279 -0.37 -9.33 9.44
N PHE A 280 -0.07 -9.43 8.15
CA PHE A 280 0.34 -10.66 7.51
C PHE A 280 1.76 -10.55 6.99
N GLU A 281 2.52 -11.62 7.14
CA GLU A 281 3.77 -11.85 6.43
C GLU A 281 3.63 -13.24 5.79
N ALA A 282 3.91 -13.36 4.49
CA ALA A 282 3.45 -14.52 3.73
C ALA A 282 1.91 -14.69 3.82
N ARG A 283 1.48 -15.94 3.82
CA ARG A 283 0.14 -16.37 4.16
C ARG A 283 -0.04 -16.64 5.67
N LYS A 284 0.73 -15.97 6.54
CA LYS A 284 0.64 -16.13 8.00
C LYS A 284 0.33 -14.80 8.67
N ARG A 285 -0.64 -14.82 9.58
CA ARG A 285 -0.90 -13.69 10.48
C ARG A 285 0.21 -13.64 11.53
N ILE A 286 0.84 -12.48 11.68
CA ILE A 286 1.88 -12.23 12.68
C ILE A 286 1.51 -11.01 13.53
N LYS A 287 2.23 -10.78 14.62
CA LYS A 287 2.11 -9.55 15.40
C LYS A 287 2.87 -8.42 14.70
N SER A 288 2.30 -7.22 14.77
CA SER A 288 2.95 -5.95 14.42
C SER A 288 3.66 -5.33 15.64
N SER A 289 4.32 -4.19 15.41
CA SER A 289 5.01 -3.41 16.45
C SER A 289 4.09 -3.04 17.62
N VAL A 290 4.66 -2.91 18.83
CA VAL A 290 3.91 -2.53 20.04
C VAL A 290 3.15 -1.22 19.87
N GLN A 291 3.83 -0.17 19.38
CA GLN A 291 3.23 1.15 19.19
C GLN A 291 2.05 1.10 18.22
N SER A 292 2.06 0.20 17.23
CA SER A 292 0.95 0.12 16.28
C SER A 292 -0.39 -0.27 16.90
N TYR A 293 -0.41 -0.85 18.11
CA TYR A 293 -1.65 -1.17 18.84
C TYR A 293 -2.18 -0.02 19.72
N GLU A 294 -1.42 1.08 19.85
CA GLU A 294 -1.83 2.22 20.68
C GLU A 294 -3.00 2.96 20.02
N VAL A 295 -4.22 2.72 20.52
CA VAL A 295 -5.45 3.29 19.96
C VAL A 295 -5.40 4.83 19.91
N GLY A 296 -4.80 5.47 20.91
CA GLY A 296 -4.62 6.94 20.91
C GLY A 296 -3.85 7.45 19.69
N CYS A 297 -2.72 6.82 19.35
CA CYS A 297 -1.94 7.18 18.16
C CYS A 297 -2.68 6.89 16.85
N GLN A 298 -3.44 5.80 16.82
CA GLN A 298 -4.25 5.44 15.66
C GLN A 298 -5.37 6.45 15.39
N GLU A 299 -6.08 6.89 16.43
CA GLU A 299 -7.15 7.88 16.30
C GLU A 299 -6.60 9.28 16.03
N GLU A 300 -5.46 9.67 16.64
CA GLU A 300 -4.78 10.93 16.31
C GLU A 300 -4.38 10.97 14.83
N LEU A 301 -3.77 9.89 14.33
CA LEU A 301 -3.45 9.75 12.91
C LEU A 301 -4.72 9.82 12.05
N TRP A 302 -5.81 9.18 12.49
CA TRP A 302 -7.08 9.19 11.77
C TRP A 302 -7.63 10.60 11.61
N GLU A 303 -7.87 11.28 12.72
CA GLU A 303 -8.44 12.62 12.78
C GLU A 303 -7.58 13.64 12.03
N TRP A 304 -6.26 13.57 12.21
CA TRP A 304 -5.33 14.44 11.50
C TRP A 304 -5.41 14.21 9.98
N THR A 305 -5.45 12.95 9.54
CA THR A 305 -5.56 12.58 8.13
C THR A 305 -6.83 13.15 7.51
N VAL A 306 -7.99 12.93 8.15
CA VAL A 306 -9.28 13.48 7.71
C VAL A 306 -9.22 15.00 7.61
N LYS A 307 -8.68 15.66 8.64
CA LYS A 307 -8.54 17.13 8.67
C LYS A 307 -7.68 17.67 7.51
N GLN A 308 -6.65 16.94 7.08
CA GLN A 308 -5.79 17.40 5.99
C GLN A 308 -6.42 17.19 4.61
N ILE A 309 -7.12 16.07 4.37
CA ILE A 309 -7.47 15.65 3.00
C ILE A 309 -8.94 15.82 2.64
N ALA A 310 -9.86 15.87 3.61
CA ALA A 310 -11.29 15.95 3.35
C ALA A 310 -11.72 17.38 2.97
N ARG A 311 -12.47 17.51 1.88
CA ARG A 311 -13.08 18.76 1.42
C ARG A 311 -14.56 18.80 1.80
N GLY A 312 -14.88 19.72 2.71
CA GLY A 312 -16.26 19.91 3.19
C GLY A 312 -16.76 18.73 4.02
N GLU A 313 -18.06 18.76 4.32
CA GLU A 313 -18.69 17.79 5.23
C GLU A 313 -18.98 16.44 4.56
N GLU A 314 -19.25 16.44 3.26
CA GLU A 314 -19.57 15.23 2.50
C GLU A 314 -18.37 14.26 2.46
N GLU A 315 -17.18 14.74 2.11
CA GLU A 315 -15.99 13.88 2.14
C GLU A 315 -15.61 13.46 3.56
N ARG A 316 -15.89 14.27 4.58
CA ARG A 316 -15.64 13.90 5.99
C ARG A 316 -16.47 12.69 6.41
N ARG A 317 -17.74 12.63 5.99
CA ARG A 317 -18.62 11.50 6.27
C ARG A 317 -18.12 10.18 5.68
N LEU A 318 -17.41 10.22 4.55
CA LEU A 318 -16.77 9.01 4.00
C LEU A 318 -15.75 8.40 4.98
N PHE A 319 -15.15 9.19 5.87
CA PHE A 319 -14.22 8.69 6.90
C PHE A 319 -14.91 8.23 8.19
N GLU A 320 -16.21 8.44 8.34
CA GLU A 320 -16.98 7.80 9.41
C GLU A 320 -17.18 6.31 9.12
N VAL A 321 -17.10 5.92 7.84
CA VAL A 321 -17.27 4.55 7.36
C VAL A 321 -18.57 3.95 7.88
N VAL A 322 -19.64 4.73 7.75
CA VAL A 322 -21.00 4.33 8.04
C VAL A 322 -21.63 3.82 6.75
N GLY A 323 -22.11 2.57 6.79
CA GLY A 323 -22.64 1.85 5.64
C GLY A 323 -24.11 2.17 5.34
#